data_AF-A0A6P1NHG8-F1
#
_entry.id   AF-A0A6P1NHG8-F1
#
_cell.length_a   1.000
_cell.length_b   1.000
_cell.length_c   1.000
_cell.angle_alpha   90.00
_cell.angle_beta   90.00
_cell.angle_gamma   90.00
#
_symmetry.space_group_name_H-M   'P 1'
#
loop_
_entity.id
_entity.type
_entity.pdbx_description
1 polymer ?
#
loop_
_entity_poly.entity_id
_entity_poly.type
_entity_poly.pdbx_seq_one_letter_code
_entity_poly.pdbx_strand_id
1 'polypeptide(L)'
;MLYALYQWAKTYQPSWYFAFEVFLGSSIKADYVPEDPRQKNAFKSYKNKRVDFLLINCRSELVLAIEYYGSGLNLSSDANDRMKVKRLVLQKAQISLLEIPEKAKKAKIMESI
;
A
#
# COMPACT_ATOMS: atom_id res chain seq x y z
N MET A 1 16.19 2.21 0.04
CA MET A 1 15.13 1.40 -0.61
C MET A 1 14.40 2.20 -1.67
N LEU A 2 13.88 3.37 -1.31
CA LEU A 2 13.09 4.23 -2.18
C LEU A 2 13.67 4.49 -3.58
N TYR A 3 14.92 4.95 -3.62
CA TYR A 3 15.59 5.23 -4.89
C TYR A 3 15.72 3.99 -5.79
N ALA A 4 15.90 2.80 -5.19
CA ALA A 4 16.00 1.56 -5.95
C ALA A 4 14.68 1.16 -6.60
N LEU A 5 13.56 1.28 -5.86
CA LEU A 5 12.22 1.01 -6.38
C LEU A 5 11.85 1.98 -7.51
N TYR A 6 12.15 3.26 -7.33
CA TYR A 6 11.96 4.27 -8.35
C TYR A 6 12.77 3.95 -9.62
N GLN A 7 14.05 3.62 -9.48
CA GLN A 7 14.91 3.25 -10.60
C GLN A 7 14.44 1.96 -11.30
N TRP A 8 13.98 0.96 -10.54
CA TRP A 8 13.37 -0.24 -11.10
C TRP A 8 12.16 0.10 -11.97
N ALA A 9 11.22 0.88 -11.41
CA ALA A 9 10.00 1.26 -12.12
C ALA A 9 10.35 2.03 -13.40
N LYS A 10 11.30 2.98 -13.33
CA LYS A 10 11.75 3.71 -14.53
C LYS A 10 12.44 2.83 -15.58
N THR A 11 13.12 1.76 -15.16
CA THR A 11 13.82 0.85 -16.07
C THR A 11 12.88 -0.16 -16.72
N TYR A 12 12.01 -0.79 -15.93
CA TYR A 12 11.20 -1.94 -16.37
C TYR A 12 9.75 -1.59 -16.67
N GLN A 13 9.22 -0.51 -16.09
CA GLN A 13 7.84 -0.04 -16.25
C GLN A 13 7.79 1.49 -16.43
N PRO A 14 8.44 2.06 -17.45
CA PRO A 14 8.66 3.51 -17.57
C PRO A 14 7.37 4.34 -17.66
N SER A 15 6.26 3.72 -18.07
CA SER A 15 4.93 4.32 -18.16
C SER A 15 4.15 4.30 -16.85
N TRP A 16 4.67 3.65 -15.81
CA TRP A 16 4.03 3.62 -14.50
C TRP A 16 4.40 4.86 -13.68
N TYR A 17 3.41 5.34 -12.93
CA TYR A 17 3.56 6.40 -11.96
C TYR A 17 3.85 5.84 -10.57
N PHE A 18 4.63 6.59 -9.81
CA PHE A 18 5.05 6.23 -8.48
C PHE A 18 4.60 7.32 -7.51
N ALA A 19 3.78 6.95 -6.52
CA ALA A 19 3.28 7.84 -5.49
C ALA A 19 3.82 7.44 -4.11
N PHE A 20 3.99 8.42 -3.22
CA PHE A 20 4.64 8.29 -1.91
C PHE A 20 3.66 8.68 -0.81
N GLU A 21 3.71 7.96 0.32
CA GLU A 21 2.88 8.17 1.51
C GLU A 21 1.39 8.36 1.21
N VAL A 22 0.82 7.42 0.47
CA VAL A 22 -0.52 7.54 -0.08
C VAL A 22 -1.58 7.07 0.92
N PHE A 23 -2.58 7.91 1.21
CA PHE A 23 -3.73 7.52 2.01
C PHE A 23 -4.63 6.52 1.26
N LEU A 24 -5.03 5.45 1.94
CA LEU A 24 -5.94 4.45 1.38
C LEU A 24 -7.33 5.05 1.11
N GLY A 25 -7.82 5.92 1.99
CA GLY A 25 -9.14 6.54 1.87
C GLY A 25 -9.32 7.45 0.66
N SER A 26 -8.24 8.03 0.14
CA SER A 26 -8.27 8.87 -1.06
C SER A 26 -8.03 8.09 -2.36
N SER A 27 -7.56 6.85 -2.25
CA SER A 27 -7.03 6.09 -3.40
C SER A 27 -7.90 4.89 -3.74
N ILE A 28 -8.50 4.26 -2.73
CA ILE A 28 -9.37 3.11 -2.93
C ILE A 28 -10.80 3.61 -3.05
N LYS A 29 -11.34 3.47 -4.26
CA LYS A 29 -12.74 3.75 -4.53
C LYS A 29 -13.56 2.55 -4.05
N ALA A 30 -14.35 2.77 -3.02
CA ALA A 30 -15.39 1.83 -2.59
C ALA A 30 -16.74 2.38 -3.05
N ASP A 31 -17.65 1.49 -3.49
CA ASP A 31 -19.06 1.83 -3.66
C ASP A 31 -19.64 2.16 -2.28
N TYR A 32 -19.53 3.44 -1.92
CA TYR A 32 -19.84 3.96 -0.59
C TYR A 32 -21.29 4.42 -0.56
N VAL A 33 -22.11 3.74 0.22
CA VAL A 33 -23.46 4.15 0.58
C VAL A 33 -23.39 4.88 1.92
N PRO A 34 -23.48 6.23 1.95
CA PRO A 34 -23.23 7.03 3.16
C PRO A 34 -24.18 6.71 4.32
N GLU A 35 -25.38 6.21 4.01
CA GLU A 35 -26.42 5.89 4.98
C GLU A 35 -26.18 4.55 5.69
N ASP A 36 -25.33 3.67 5.16
CA ASP A 36 -25.00 2.39 5.80
C ASP A 36 -23.97 2.59 6.93
N PRO A 37 -24.35 2.40 8.21
CA PRO A 37 -23.44 2.58 9.33
C PRO A 37 -22.22 1.63 9.29
N ARG A 38 -22.38 0.45 8.67
CA ARG A 38 -21.31 -0.55 8.53
C ARG A 38 -20.24 -0.05 7.57
N GLN A 39 -20.66 0.46 6.41
CA GLN A 39 -19.73 1.03 5.43
C GLN A 39 -19.04 2.28 5.96
N LYS A 40 -19.77 3.13 6.70
CA LYS A 40 -19.19 4.30 7.36
C LYS A 40 -18.11 3.92 8.38
N ASN A 41 -18.36 2.89 9.19
CA ASN A 41 -17.37 2.39 10.16
C ASN A 41 -16.18 1.71 9.47
N ALA A 42 -16.43 0.93 8.41
CA ALA A 42 -15.38 0.34 7.59
C ALA A 42 -14.47 1.43 6.98
N PHE A 43 -15.05 2.45 6.34
CA PHE A 43 -14.29 3.57 5.78
C PHE A 43 -13.48 4.32 6.85
N LYS A 44 -14.09 4.63 8.01
CA LYS A 44 -13.37 5.23 9.15
C LYS A 44 -12.16 4.42 9.58
N SER A 45 -12.24 3.09 9.50
CA SER A 45 -11.14 2.21 9.94
C SER A 45 -9.90 2.33 9.06
N TYR A 46 -10.01 2.68 7.77
CA TYR A 46 -8.86 2.72 6.86
C TYR A 46 -8.55 4.08 6.23
N LYS A 47 -9.46 5.06 6.30
CA LYS A 47 -9.29 6.34 5.59
C LYS A 47 -7.97 7.07 5.89
N ASN A 48 -7.50 6.99 7.14
CA ASN A 48 -6.27 7.65 7.60
C ASN A 48 -5.06 6.70 7.57
N LYS A 49 -5.24 5.45 7.13
CA LYS A 49 -4.12 4.52 6.94
C LYS A 49 -3.46 4.85 5.61
N ARG A 50 -2.13 4.84 5.60
CA ARG A 50 -1.31 5.12 4.43
C ARG A 50 -0.52 3.89 4.02
N VAL A 51 -0.19 3.80 2.74
CA VAL A 51 0.88 2.95 2.22
C VAL A 51 2.10 3.80 1.92
N ASP A 52 3.29 3.23 2.09
CA ASP A 52 4.51 3.99 1.87
C ASP A 52 4.67 4.32 0.39
N PHE A 53 4.39 3.36 -0.49
CA PHE A 53 4.41 3.57 -1.94
C PHE A 53 3.21 2.94 -2.65
N LEU A 54 2.85 3.53 -3.78
CA LEU A 54 1.81 3.03 -4.66
C LEU A 54 2.26 3.16 -6.11
N LEU A 55 2.26 2.04 -6.82
CA LEU A 55 2.47 1.98 -8.26
C LEU A 55 1.12 2.10 -8.98
N ILE A 56 1.10 2.92 -10.01
CA ILE A 56 -0.08 3.21 -10.83
C ILE A 56 0.31 3.01 -12.28
N ASN A 57 -0.44 2.20 -13.04
CA ASN A 57 -0.12 1.98 -14.44
C ASN A 57 -0.58 3.15 -15.33
N CYS A 58 -0.29 3.07 -16.63
CA CYS A 58 -0.67 4.10 -17.61
C CYS A 58 -2.19 4.25 -17.84
N ARG A 59 -3.01 3.33 -17.31
CA ARG A 59 -4.48 3.39 -17.32
C ARG A 59 -5.06 3.99 -16.03
N SER A 60 -4.20 4.54 -15.17
CA SER A 60 -4.57 5.07 -13.85
C SER A 60 -5.10 4.01 -12.89
N GLU A 61 -4.77 2.73 -13.11
CA GLU A 61 -5.12 1.64 -12.19
C GLU A 61 -4.03 1.46 -11.13
N LEU A 62 -4.46 1.25 -9.89
CA LEU A 62 -3.57 0.95 -8.77
C LEU A 62 -3.14 -0.52 -8.85
N VAL A 63 -1.85 -0.77 -9.06
CA VAL A 63 -1.36 -2.14 -9.34
C VAL A 63 -0.63 -2.78 -8.17
N LEU A 64 0.14 -2.00 -7.42
CA LEU A 64 0.96 -2.50 -6.32
C LEU A 64 1.10 -1.45 -5.22
N ALA A 65 0.66 -1.79 -4.02
CA ALA A 65 1.01 -1.08 -2.80
C ALA A 65 2.28 -1.70 -2.22
N ILE A 66 3.17 -0.87 -1.69
CA ILE A 66 4.41 -1.31 -1.04
C ILE A 66 4.46 -0.72 0.37
N GLU A 67 4.70 -1.59 1.35
CA GLU A 67 4.91 -1.22 2.76
C GLU A 67 6.32 -1.59 3.17
N TYR A 68 7.08 -0.62 3.64
CA TYR A 68 8.39 -0.84 4.24
C TYR A 68 8.27 -0.88 5.76
N TYR A 69 8.54 -2.05 6.31
CA TYR A 69 8.54 -2.28 7.74
C TYR A 69 9.83 -1.77 8.36
N GLY A 70 9.81 -0.53 8.85
CA GLY A 70 10.88 -0.01 9.70
C GLY A 70 10.91 -0.67 11.08
N SER A 71 11.96 -0.38 11.85
CA SER A 71 12.17 -0.85 13.23
C SER A 71 11.02 -0.52 14.20
N GLY A 72 10.13 0.41 13.82
CA GLY A 72 8.96 0.82 14.59
C GLY A 72 7.82 -0.20 14.67
N LEU A 73 7.83 -1.26 13.86
CA LEU A 73 6.82 -2.34 13.96
C LEU A 73 6.92 -3.16 15.25
N ASN A 74 8.07 -3.11 15.93
CA ASN A 74 8.26 -3.67 17.27
C ASN A 74 7.84 -2.72 18.40
N LEU A 75 7.40 -1.48 18.10
CA LEU A 75 7.13 -0.46 19.13
C LEU A 75 5.68 -0.43 19.61
N SER A 76 4.72 -1.11 18.96
CA SER A 76 3.35 -1.15 19.45
C SER A 76 2.66 -2.51 19.20
N SER A 77 1.95 -2.99 20.23
CA SER A 77 1.24 -4.28 20.21
C SER A 77 0.09 -4.31 19.19
N ASP A 78 -0.40 -3.14 18.75
CA ASP A 78 -1.47 -2.98 17.76
C ASP A 78 -0.96 -2.88 16.30
N ALA A 79 0.35 -2.90 16.07
CA ALA A 79 0.93 -2.78 14.73
C ALA A 79 0.43 -3.89 13.78
N ASN A 80 0.31 -5.11 14.30
CA ASN A 80 -0.25 -6.25 13.56
C ASN A 80 -1.72 -6.02 13.19
N ASP A 81 -2.54 -5.52 14.10
CA ASP A 81 -3.95 -5.28 13.83
C ASP A 81 -4.17 -4.13 12.84
N ARG A 82 -3.35 -3.08 12.94
CA ARG A 82 -3.33 -2.00 11.94
C ARG A 82 -2.97 -2.52 10.55
N MET A 83 -2.04 -3.47 10.45
CA MET A 83 -1.69 -4.10 9.17
C MET A 83 -2.77 -5.04 8.65
N LYS A 84 -3.48 -5.78 9.51
CA LYS A 84 -4.63 -6.59 9.08
C LYS A 84 -5.66 -5.76 8.33
N VAL A 85 -5.95 -4.55 8.80
CA VAL A 85 -6.88 -3.63 8.11
C VAL A 85 -6.34 -3.23 6.74
N LYS A 86 -5.06 -2.84 6.62
CA LYS A 86 -4.48 -2.46 5.32
C LYS A 86 -4.53 -3.63 4.33
N ARG A 87 -4.08 -4.82 4.75
CA ARG A 87 -4.11 -6.05 3.95
C ARG A 87 -5.51 -6.36 3.43
N LEU A 88 -6.50 -6.33 4.33
CA LEU A 88 -7.89 -6.62 3.97
C LEU A 88 -8.45 -5.61 2.96
N VAL A 89 -8.17 -4.33 3.16
CA VAL A 89 -8.66 -3.26 2.28
C VAL A 89 -8.03 -3.36 0.89
N LEU A 90 -6.71 -3.56 0.80
CA LEU A 90 -6.01 -3.75 -0.46
C LEU A 90 -6.47 -5.01 -1.19
N GLN A 91 -6.66 -6.12 -0.45
CA GLN A 91 -7.20 -7.36 -1.01
C GLN A 91 -8.61 -7.15 -1.59
N LYS A 92 -9.49 -6.45 -0.86
CA LYS A 92 -10.85 -6.13 -1.35
C LYS A 92 -10.83 -5.18 -2.56
N ALA A 93 -9.85 -4.30 -2.63
CA ALA A 93 -9.61 -3.42 -3.77
C ALA A 93 -8.89 -4.11 -4.93
N GLN A 94 -8.53 -5.40 -4.80
CA GLN A 94 -7.75 -6.15 -5.79
C GLN A 94 -6.39 -5.52 -6.12
N ILE A 95 -5.78 -4.85 -5.13
CA ILE A 95 -4.46 -4.24 -5.23
C ILE A 95 -3.45 -5.16 -4.54
N SER A 96 -2.40 -5.57 -5.25
CA SER A 96 -1.32 -6.37 -4.69
C SER A 96 -0.60 -5.60 -3.58
N LEU A 97 -0.14 -6.28 -2.54
CA LEU A 97 0.65 -5.70 -1.46
C LEU A 97 2.01 -6.39 -1.38
N LEU A 98 3.08 -5.61 -1.49
CA LEU A 98 4.44 -6.06 -1.20
C LEU A 98 4.88 -5.51 0.16
N GLU A 99 5.14 -6.41 1.10
CA GLU A 99 5.64 -6.10 2.43
C GLU A 99 7.15 -6.32 2.46
N ILE A 100 7.91 -5.27 2.79
CA ILE A 100 9.37 -5.27 2.81
C ILE A 100 9.85 -5.17 4.26
N PRO A 101 10.37 -6.26 4.86
CA PRO A 101 11.03 -6.21 6.17
C PRO A 101 12.26 -5.29 6.17
N GLU A 102 12.57 -4.65 7.29
CA GLU A 102 13.74 -3.77 7.47
C GLU A 102 15.05 -4.40 6.98
N LYS A 103 15.25 -5.68 7.30
CA LYS A 103 16.48 -6.44 6.99
C LYS A 103 16.43 -7.12 5.62
N ALA A 104 15.41 -6.86 4.81
CA ALA A 104 15.30 -7.45 3.49
C ALA A 104 16.41 -6.91 2.58
N LYS A 105 17.16 -7.83 1.97
CA LYS A 105 18.21 -7.49 1.02
C LYS A 105 17.57 -6.90 -0.25
N LYS A 106 18.17 -5.82 -0.78
CA LYS A 106 17.73 -5.15 -2.02
C LYS A 106 17.45 -6.13 -3.16
N ALA A 107 18.33 -7.11 -3.39
CA ALA A 107 18.14 -8.09 -4.48
C ALA A 107 16.82 -8.87 -4.35
N LYS A 108 16.53 -9.40 -3.17
CA LYS A 108 15.33 -10.19 -2.90
C LYS A 108 14.03 -9.37 -3.05
N ILE A 109 14.09 -8.08 -2.73
CA ILE A 109 12.96 -7.17 -2.92
C ILE A 109 12.67 -6.98 -4.40
N MET A 110 13.71 -6.83 -5.21
CA MET A 110 13.59 -6.58 -6.65
C MET A 110 13.09 -7.82 -7.41
N GLU A 111 13.30 -9.02 -6.88
CA GLU A 111 12.69 -10.27 -7.39
C GLU A 111 11.20 -10.41 -7.06
N SER A 112 10.70 -9.63 -6.09
CA SER A 112 9.32 -9.71 -5.58
C SER A 112 8.39 -8.65 -6.18
N ILE A 113 8.89 -7.84 -7.12
CA ILE A 113 8.16 -6.77 -7.84
C ILE A 113 8.01 -7.20 -9.29
#